data_AF-A0A1S6FHG7-F1
#
_entry.id   AF-A0A1S6FHG7-F1
#
_cell.length_a   1.000
_cell.length_b   1.000
_cell.length_c   1.000
_cell.angle_alpha   90.00
_cell.angle_beta   90.00
_cell.angle_gamma   90.00
#
_symmetry.space_group_name_H-M   'P 1'
#
loop_
_entity.id
_entity.type
_entity.pdbx_description
1 polymer ?
#
loop_
_entity_poly.entity_id
_entity_poly.type
_entity_poly.pdbx_seq_one_letter_code
_entity_poly.pdbx_strand_id
1 'polypeptide(L)'
;MSDLHDLHAQLLQMLDDLERLTAQPGPDEAVLAGLRYRLTRTSSARRKLIDALCLELKMVLPEGETAQLEALHETNTAAMTASSEHISTWSLREIAKDWQGYCQASFAMRRSMRAQIEVEKATLYAYL
;
A
#
# COMPACT_ATOMS: atom_id res chain seq x y z
N MET A 1 10.05 16.77 -8.68
CA MET A 1 9.46 16.55 -7.36
C MET A 1 9.09 15.09 -7.31
N SER A 2 9.67 14.33 -6.39
CA SER A 2 9.91 12.90 -6.56
C SER A 2 8.60 12.09 -6.69
N ASP A 3 8.53 11.21 -7.70
CA ASP A 3 7.37 10.37 -8.02
C ASP A 3 6.84 9.59 -6.79
N LEU A 4 7.70 9.34 -5.79
CA LEU A 4 7.33 8.65 -4.56
C LEU A 4 6.44 9.51 -3.64
N HIS A 5 6.69 10.81 -3.54
CA HIS A 5 5.87 11.72 -2.74
C HIS A 5 4.43 11.74 -3.23
N ASP A 6 4.26 11.84 -4.55
CA ASP A 6 2.95 11.86 -5.19
C ASP A 6 2.23 10.51 -5.06
N LEU A 7 2.95 9.39 -5.19
CA LEU A 7 2.38 8.06 -4.98
C LEU A 7 1.94 7.84 -3.52
N HIS A 8 2.72 8.31 -2.53
CA HIS A 8 2.33 8.26 -1.13
C HIS A 8 1.10 9.13 -0.85
N ALA A 9 1.07 10.36 -1.36
CA ALA A 9 -0.08 11.25 -1.19
C ALA A 9 -1.36 10.65 -1.79
N GLN A 10 -1.27 10.11 -3.01
CA GLN A 10 -2.38 9.43 -3.67
C GLN A 10 -2.86 8.20 -2.89
N LEU A 11 -1.93 7.38 -2.37
CA LEU A 11 -2.29 6.22 -1.55
C LEU A 11 -2.99 6.63 -0.28
N LEU A 12 -2.45 7.61 0.46
CA LEU A 12 -3.08 8.09 1.69
C LEU A 12 -4.50 8.60 1.45
N GLN A 13 -4.70 9.38 0.39
CA GLN A 13 -6.03 9.86 0.00
C GLN A 13 -6.99 8.70 -0.32
N MET A 14 -6.55 7.71 -1.10
CA MET A 14 -7.40 6.56 -1.44
C MET A 14 -7.71 5.67 -0.23
N LEU A 15 -6.80 5.59 0.74
CA LEU A 15 -7.05 4.87 1.99
C LEU A 15 -8.10 5.62 2.84
N ASP A 16 -8.09 6.96 2.84
CA ASP A 16 -9.12 7.79 3.48
C ASP A 16 -10.48 7.64 2.77
N ASP A 17 -10.47 7.58 1.44
CA ASP A 17 -11.67 7.29 0.65
C ASP A 17 -12.24 5.91 1.00
N LEU A 18 -11.38 4.90 1.11
CA LEU A 18 -11.79 3.54 1.45
C LEU A 18 -12.36 3.49 2.87
N GLU A 19 -11.79 4.26 3.80
CA GLU A 19 -12.31 4.44 5.16
C GLU A 19 -13.72 4.99 5.18
N ARG A 20 -13.96 6.07 4.43
CA ARG A 20 -15.29 6.65 4.28
C ARG A 20 -16.29 5.68 3.66
N LEU A 21 -15.88 4.89 2.67
CA LEU A 21 -16.75 3.86 2.07
C LEU A 21 -17.08 2.76 3.07
N THR A 22 -16.10 2.24 3.81
CA THR A 22 -16.34 1.16 4.80
C THR A 22 -17.13 1.60 6.03
N ALA A 23 -17.32 2.90 6.23
CA ALA A 23 -18.19 3.43 7.28
C ALA A 23 -19.68 3.40 6.88
N GLN A 24 -19.99 3.10 5.61
CA GLN A 24 -21.36 3.01 5.12
C GLN A 24 -22.00 1.67 5.51
N PRO A 25 -23.34 1.61 5.65
CA PRO A 25 -24.05 0.40 6.08
C PRO A 25 -23.98 -0.75 5.05
N GLY A 26 -23.62 -0.46 3.80
CA GLY A 26 -23.48 -1.47 2.75
C GLY A 26 -22.52 -1.01 1.66
N PRO A 27 -22.09 -1.93 0.77
CA PRO A 27 -21.16 -1.61 -0.29
C PRO A 27 -21.85 -0.82 -1.41
N ASP A 28 -21.27 0.31 -1.79
CA ASP A 28 -21.41 0.82 -3.16
C ASP A 28 -20.40 0.07 -4.04
N GLU A 29 -20.86 -1.02 -4.68
CA GLU A 29 -20.00 -1.95 -5.40
C GLU A 29 -19.21 -1.27 -6.54
N ALA A 30 -19.81 -0.32 -7.26
CA ALA A 30 -19.16 0.35 -8.38
C ALA A 30 -18.04 1.27 -7.89
N VAL A 31 -18.32 2.08 -6.87
CA VAL A 31 -17.32 2.98 -6.28
C VAL A 31 -16.22 2.17 -5.60
N LEU A 32 -16.57 1.09 -4.89
CA LEU A 32 -15.62 0.22 -4.23
C LEU A 32 -14.71 -0.50 -5.23
N ALA A 33 -15.26 -1.06 -6.31
CA ALA A 33 -14.48 -1.72 -7.36
C ALA A 33 -13.46 -0.75 -7.99
N GLY A 34 -13.91 0.45 -8.35
CA GLY A 34 -13.05 1.50 -8.91
C GLY A 34 -11.93 1.93 -7.95
N LEU A 35 -12.26 2.12 -6.67
CA LEU A 35 -11.27 2.48 -5.66
C LEU A 35 -10.24 1.38 -5.43
N ARG A 36 -10.68 0.12 -5.28
CA ARG A 36 -9.80 -1.03 -5.09
C ARG A 36 -8.86 -1.24 -6.28
N TYR A 37 -9.36 -1.05 -7.50
CA TYR A 37 -8.53 -1.10 -8.70
C TYR A 37 -7.43 -0.03 -8.69
N ARG A 38 -7.79 1.23 -8.41
CA ARG A 38 -6.81 2.33 -8.31
C ARG A 38 -5.79 2.09 -7.19
N LEU A 39 -6.23 1.67 -6.00
CA LEU A 39 -5.33 1.30 -4.89
C LEU A 39 -4.32 0.22 -5.30
N THR A 40 -4.78 -0.83 -5.99
CA THR A 40 -3.91 -1.92 -6.45
C THR A 40 -2.87 -1.42 -7.46
N ARG A 41 -3.30 -0.60 -8.42
CA ARG A 41 -2.42 -0.02 -9.44
C ARG A 41 -1.38 0.91 -8.82
N THR A 42 -1.79 1.86 -7.99
CA THR A 42 -0.88 2.81 -7.34
C THR A 42 0.07 2.12 -6.36
N SER A 43 -0.40 1.14 -5.59
CA SER A 43 0.47 0.34 -4.71
C SER A 43 1.53 -0.43 -5.50
N SER A 44 1.17 -0.93 -6.68
CA SER A 44 2.12 -1.61 -7.57
C SER A 44 3.14 -0.65 -8.17
N ALA A 45 2.74 0.56 -8.56
CA ALA A 45 3.65 1.60 -9.01
C ALA A 45 4.61 2.04 -7.89
N ARG A 46 4.10 2.26 -6.67
CA ARG A 46 4.90 2.59 -5.48
C ARG A 46 5.95 1.52 -5.20
N ARG A 47 5.57 0.23 -5.16
CA ARG A 47 6.51 -0.88 -4.92
C ARG A 47 7.64 -0.90 -5.94
N LYS A 48 7.30 -0.82 -7.24
CA LYS A 48 8.31 -0.81 -8.32
C LYS A 48 9.31 0.35 -8.16
N LEU A 49 8.82 1.53 -7.78
CA LEU A 49 9.66 2.69 -7.56
C LEU A 49 10.56 2.51 -6.33
N ILE A 50 10.02 2.01 -5.21
CA ILE A 50 10.82 1.73 -4.02
C ILE A 50 11.90 0.69 -4.31
N ASP A 51 11.58 -0.38 -5.03
CA ASP A 51 12.58 -1.40 -5.36
C ASP A 51 13.70 -0.81 -6.23
N ALA A 52 13.38 0.05 -7.19
CA ALA A 52 14.37 0.77 -7.99
C ALA A 52 15.24 1.70 -7.11
N LEU A 53 14.63 2.50 -6.25
CA LEU A 53 15.34 3.40 -5.33
C LEU A 53 16.26 2.62 -4.37
N CYS A 54 15.80 1.51 -3.81
CA CYS A 54 16.62 0.66 -2.95
C CYS A 54 17.84 0.10 -3.69
N LEU A 55 17.70 -0.30 -4.96
CA LEU A 55 18.83 -0.77 -5.77
C LEU A 55 19.82 0.36 -6.07
N GLU A 56 19.31 1.54 -6.43
CA GLU A 56 20.14 2.72 -6.71
C GLU A 56 20.93 3.15 -5.46
N LEU A 57 20.26 3.25 -4.31
CA LEU A 57 20.90 3.65 -3.05
C LEU A 57 21.94 2.64 -2.57
N LYS A 58 21.70 1.34 -2.74
CA LYS A 58 22.69 0.30 -2.41
C LYS A 58 23.99 0.40 -3.21
N MET A 59 23.98 1.02 -4.40
CA MET A 59 25.20 1.21 -5.20
C MET A 59 26.03 2.41 -4.74
N VAL A 60 25.43 3.36 -4.01
CA VAL A 60 26.08 4.63 -3.66
C VAL A 60 26.35 4.79 -2.17
N LEU A 61 25.59 4.09 -1.31
CA LEU A 61 25.75 4.15 0.14
C LEU A 61 26.81 3.15 0.64
N PRO A 62 27.53 3.47 1.73
CA PRO A 62 28.42 2.52 2.39
C PRO A 62 27.66 1.27 2.90
N GLU A 63 28.32 0.11 2.94
CA GLU A 63 27.71 -1.17 3.40
C GLU A 63 27.07 -1.08 4.81
N GLY A 64 27.55 -0.18 5.68
CA GLY A 64 26.98 0.03 7.00
C GLY A 64 25.63 0.75 7.02
N GLU A 65 25.21 1.35 5.90
CA GLU A 65 23.98 2.17 5.77
C GLU A 65 22.88 1.47 4.94
N THR A 66 23.15 0.29 4.39
CA THR A 66 22.22 -0.43 3.50
C THR A 66 21.24 -1.35 4.25
N ALA A 67 21.47 -1.65 5.53
CA ALA A 67 20.63 -2.56 6.33
C ALA A 67 19.15 -2.12 6.37
N GLN A 68 18.89 -0.81 6.48
CA GLN A 68 17.54 -0.26 6.43
C GLN A 68 16.86 -0.41 5.06
N LEU A 69 17.65 -0.42 3.97
CA LEU A 69 17.15 -0.64 2.60
C LEU A 69 16.82 -2.11 2.36
N GLU A 70 17.57 -3.02 2.98
CA GLU A 70 17.30 -4.47 2.97
C GLU A 70 16.00 -4.79 3.70
N ALA A 71 15.85 -4.30 4.94
CA ALA A 71 14.60 -4.43 5.69
C ALA A 71 13.40 -3.83 4.94
N LEU A 72 13.60 -2.69 4.26
CA LEU A 72 12.55 -2.08 3.44
C LEU A 72 12.14 -2.96 2.25
N HIS A 73 13.11 -3.59 1.58
CA HIS A 73 12.83 -4.50 0.47
C HIS A 73 12.09 -5.79 0.92
N GLU A 74 12.47 -6.35 2.07
CA GLU A 74 11.79 -7.51 2.66
C GLU A 74 10.34 -7.19 3.03
N THR A 75 10.10 -6.06 3.69
CA THR A 75 8.75 -5.61 4.06
C THR A 75 7.88 -5.34 2.83
N ASN A 76 8.46 -4.80 1.75
CA ASN A 76 7.76 -4.63 0.46
C ASN A 76 7.30 -5.96 -0.15
N THR A 77 8.16 -6.99 -0.09
CA THR A 77 7.84 -8.33 -0.58
C THR A 77 6.71 -8.96 0.24
N ALA A 78 6.78 -8.86 1.57
CA ALA A 78 5.71 -9.34 2.44
C ALA A 78 4.37 -8.62 2.18
N ALA A 79 4.41 -7.30 1.98
CA ALA A 79 3.23 -6.50 1.65
C ALA A 79 2.59 -6.91 0.31
N MET A 80 3.38 -7.38 -0.68
CA MET A 80 2.87 -7.89 -1.95
C MET A 80 2.06 -9.18 -1.76
N THR A 81 2.57 -10.12 -0.96
CA THR A 81 1.87 -11.37 -0.63
C THR A 81 0.56 -11.07 0.08
N ALA A 82 0.59 -10.26 1.15
CA ALA A 82 -0.60 -9.87 1.89
C ALA A 82 -1.65 -9.14 1.02
N SER A 83 -1.21 -8.28 0.10
CA SER A 83 -2.11 -7.61 -0.84
C SER A 83 -2.80 -8.61 -1.77
N SER A 84 -2.05 -9.59 -2.28
CA SER A 84 -2.56 -10.61 -3.19
C SER A 84 -3.58 -11.52 -2.50
N GLU A 85 -3.29 -11.94 -1.28
CA GLU A 85 -4.21 -12.71 -0.42
C GLU A 85 -5.49 -11.93 -0.09
N HIS A 86 -5.37 -10.64 0.21
CA HIS A 86 -6.54 -9.79 0.48
C HIS A 86 -7.44 -9.66 -0.76
N ILE A 87 -6.84 -9.44 -1.94
CA ILE A 87 -7.59 -9.31 -3.21
C ILE A 87 -8.27 -10.63 -3.58
N SER A 88 -7.58 -11.76 -3.43
CA SER A 88 -8.13 -13.08 -3.76
C SER A 88 -9.25 -13.50 -2.81
N THR A 89 -9.10 -13.20 -1.52
CA THR A 89 -10.11 -13.49 -0.48
C THR A 89 -11.36 -12.65 -0.68
N TRP A 90 -11.20 -11.35 -0.89
CA TRP A 90 -12.32 -10.40 -0.95
C TRP A 90 -12.70 -10.07 -2.40
N SER A 91 -13.26 -11.04 -3.12
CA SER A 91 -13.92 -10.74 -4.41
C SER A 91 -15.12 -9.82 -4.19
N LEU A 92 -15.59 -9.09 -5.22
CA LEU A 92 -16.79 -8.25 -5.08
C LEU A 92 -18.00 -9.05 -4.58
N ARG A 93 -18.11 -10.31 -5.00
CA ARG A 93 -19.14 -11.24 -4.55
C ARG A 93 -19.03 -11.56 -3.05
N GLU A 94 -17.82 -11.86 -2.55
CA GLU A 94 -17.62 -12.13 -1.12
C GLU A 94 -17.82 -10.87 -0.28
N ILE A 95 -17.45 -9.70 -0.79
CA ILE A 95 -17.71 -8.42 -0.13
C ILE A 95 -19.22 -8.14 -0.02
N ALA A 96 -19.99 -8.37 -1.08
CA ALA A 96 -21.44 -8.18 -1.05
C ALA A 96 -22.12 -9.15 -0.08
N LYS A 97 -21.57 -10.36 0.06
CA LYS A 97 -22.05 -11.40 0.97
C LYS A 97 -21.68 -11.12 2.44
N ASP A 98 -20.49 -10.61 2.69
CA ASP A 98 -19.96 -10.31 4.03
C ASP A 98 -19.30 -8.92 4.06
N TRP A 99 -20.15 -7.89 4.06
CA TRP A 99 -19.69 -6.51 4.09
C TRP A 99 -18.94 -6.18 5.39
N GLN A 100 -19.41 -6.69 6.53
CA GLN A 100 -18.81 -6.40 7.83
C GLN A 100 -17.42 -7.05 7.96
N GLY A 101 -17.28 -8.30 7.51
CA GLY A 101 -15.98 -8.97 7.46
C GLY A 101 -15.00 -8.25 6.55
N TYR A 102 -15.47 -7.78 5.39
CA TYR A 102 -14.66 -6.95 4.51
C TYR A 102 -14.22 -5.64 5.20
N CYS A 103 -15.11 -4.95 5.90
CA CYS A 103 -14.77 -3.71 6.60
C CYS A 103 -13.69 -3.93 7.66
N GLN A 104 -13.76 -5.03 8.42
CA GLN A 104 -12.75 -5.40 9.41
C GLN A 104 -11.40 -5.72 8.75
N ALA A 105 -11.41 -6.54 7.69
CA ALA A 105 -10.19 -6.87 6.95
C ALA A 105 -9.57 -5.63 6.28
N SER A 106 -10.41 -4.75 5.72
CA SER A 106 -10.02 -3.49 5.10
C SER A 106 -9.38 -2.55 6.12
N PHE A 107 -9.90 -2.46 7.35
CA PHE A 107 -9.28 -1.70 8.43
C PHE A 107 -7.84 -2.16 8.72
N ALA A 108 -7.64 -3.48 8.87
CA ALA A 108 -6.30 -4.04 9.11
C ALA A 108 -5.34 -3.77 7.94
N MET A 109 -5.81 -3.95 6.71
CA MET A 109 -5.04 -3.63 5.50
C MET A 109 -4.66 -2.16 5.44
N ARG A 110 -5.61 -1.23 5.66
CA ARG A 110 -5.35 0.22 5.63
C ARG A 110 -4.31 0.60 6.67
N ARG A 111 -4.43 0.10 7.90
CA ARG A 111 -3.48 0.37 8.98
C ARG A 111 -2.06 -0.09 8.61
N SER A 112 -1.94 -1.29 8.05
CA SER A 112 -0.66 -1.83 7.58
C SER A 112 -0.05 -0.96 6.48
N MET A 113 -0.84 -0.58 5.47
CA MET A 113 -0.35 0.28 4.38
C MET A 113 0.11 1.65 4.85
N ARG A 114 -0.59 2.27 5.81
CA ARG A 114 -0.16 3.54 6.40
C ARG A 114 1.15 3.40 7.17
N ALA A 115 1.29 2.35 7.98
CA ALA A 115 2.53 2.09 8.71
C ALA A 115 3.71 1.88 7.74
N GLN A 116 3.50 1.14 6.65
CA GLN A 116 4.52 0.94 5.62
C GLN A 116 4.94 2.27 4.97
N ILE A 117 4.00 3.16 4.66
CA ILE A 117 4.32 4.49 4.09
C ILE A 117 5.19 5.30 5.05
N GLU A 118 4.96 5.23 6.37
CA GLU A 118 5.81 5.94 7.33
C GLU A 118 7.22 5.35 7.41
N VAL A 119 7.38 4.03 7.30
CA VAL A 119 8.70 3.39 7.19
C VAL A 119 9.39 3.80 5.89
N GLU A 120 8.68 3.77 4.76
CA GLU A 120 9.19 4.20 3.45
C GLU A 120 9.67 5.66 3.49
N LYS A 121 8.91 6.55 4.14
CA LYS A 121 9.29 7.95 4.36
C LYS A 121 10.57 8.06 5.18
N ALA A 122 10.61 7.41 6.34
CA ALA A 122 11.75 7.50 7.25
C ALA A 122 13.06 7.00 6.60
N THR A 123 12.96 5.98 5.74
CA THR A 123 14.12 5.38 5.08
C THR A 123 14.54 6.11 3.81
N LEU A 124 13.60 6.55 2.96
CA LEU A 124 13.93 7.01 1.61
C LEU A 124 13.90 8.54 1.45
N TYR A 125 13.13 9.28 2.24
CA TYR A 125 12.92 10.71 1.98
C TYR A 125 14.17 11.56 2.18
N ALA A 126 15.10 11.13 3.03
CA ALA A 126 16.38 11.82 3.19
C ALA A 126 17.24 11.83 1.91
N TYR A 127 16.90 10.97 0.93
CA TYR A 127 17.63 10.78 -0.32
C TYR A 127 16.83 11.25 -1.57
N LEU A 128 15.67 11.89 -1.38
CA LEU A 128 14.73 12.29 -2.45
C LEU A 128 14.51 13.82 -2.48
#